data_AF-A0A350WYS9-F1
#
_entry.id   AF-A0A350WYS9-F1
#
_cell.length_a   1.000
_cell.length_b   1.000
_cell.length_c   1.000
_cell.angle_alpha   90.00
_cell.angle_beta   90.00
_cell.angle_gamma   90.00
#
_symmetry.space_group_name_H-M   'P 1'
#
loop_
_entity.id
_entity.type
_entity.pdbx_description
1 polymer ?
#
loop_
_entity_poly.entity_id
_entity_poly.type
_entity_poly.pdbx_seq_one_letter_code
_entity_poly.pdbx_strand_id
1 'polypeptide(L)'
;LAKHIDSIQQFNLPYVVAINQFTHDTEAELNYLKTWCEQNNHPCEIANVWLNGGAGAKDLANTVVSLIEANEKTFTHLYNREQSLEDKILTIA
;
A
#
# COMPACT_ATOMS: atom_id res chain seq x y z
N LEU A 1 0.71 7.07 -6.72
CA LEU A 1 1.29 6.24 -5.63
C LEU A 1 1.39 7.02 -4.33
N ALA A 2 2.29 8.01 -4.21
CA ALA A 2 2.49 8.81 -2.99
C ALA A 2 1.18 9.32 -2.36
N LYS A 3 0.31 9.99 -3.13
CA LYS A 3 -0.96 10.50 -2.61
C LYS A 3 -1.89 9.42 -2.04
N HIS A 4 -1.89 8.21 -2.63
CA HIS A 4 -2.69 7.10 -2.09
C HIS A 4 -2.09 6.55 -0.79
N ILE A 5 -0.77 6.57 -0.66
CA ILE A 5 -0.09 6.22 0.58
C ILE A 5 -0.48 7.21 1.68
N ASP A 6 -0.43 8.52 1.39
CA ASP A 6 -0.87 9.56 2.33
C ASP A 6 -2.34 9.36 2.74
N SER A 7 -3.21 8.99 1.80
CA SER A 7 -4.61 8.68 2.08
C SER A 7 -4.77 7.45 2.97
N ILE A 8 -4.08 6.35 2.70
CA ILE A 8 -4.19 5.12 3.51
C ILE A 8 -3.64 5.34 4.93
N GLN A 9 -2.55 6.10 5.07
CA GLN A 9 -1.97 6.39 6.38
C GLN A 9 -2.94 7.13 7.32
N GLN A 10 -3.85 7.95 6.78
CA GLN A 10 -4.87 8.65 7.58
C GLN A 10 -5.87 7.69 8.27
N PHE A 11 -6.06 6.48 7.73
CA PHE A 11 -6.93 5.47 8.34
C PHE A 11 -6.26 4.68 9.47
N ASN A 12 -5.00 5.01 9.80
CA ASN A 12 -4.22 4.34 10.83
C ASN A 12 -4.16 2.81 10.65
N LEU A 13 -3.83 2.36 9.44
CA LEU A 13 -3.63 0.94 9.12
C LEU A 13 -2.21 0.70 8.58
N PRO A 14 -1.64 -0.51 8.77
CA PRO A 14 -0.50 -0.95 8.00
C PRO A 14 -0.89 -1.12 6.52
N TYR A 15 0.06 -0.96 5.61
CA TYR A 15 -0.15 -1.19 4.17
C TYR A 15 1.12 -1.76 3.54
N VAL A 16 0.98 -2.33 2.35
CA VAL A 16 2.08 -2.73 1.47
C VAL A 16 1.76 -2.26 0.06
N VAL A 17 2.76 -1.74 -0.64
CA VAL A 17 2.66 -1.45 -2.07
C VAL A 17 2.97 -2.73 -2.86
N ALA A 18 2.04 -3.15 -3.71
CA ALA A 18 2.29 -4.25 -4.65
C ALA A 18 2.57 -3.69 -6.04
N ILE A 19 3.78 -3.91 -6.56
CA ILE A 19 4.13 -3.58 -7.94
C ILE A 19 3.81 -4.80 -8.79
N ASN A 20 2.70 -4.77 -9.52
CA ASN A 20 2.34 -5.88 -10.41
C ASN A 20 3.20 -5.83 -11.68
N GLN A 21 4.05 -6.84 -11.90
CA GLN A 21 4.89 -6.93 -13.09
C GLN A 21 4.10 -7.42 -14.30
N PHE A 22 4.26 -6.72 -15.43
CA PHE A 22 3.75 -7.10 -16.75
C PHE A 22 4.89 -7.47 -17.71
N THR A 23 4.52 -8.07 -18.84
CA THR A 23 5.47 -8.62 -19.83
C THR A 23 6.41 -7.59 -20.46
N HIS A 24 6.00 -6.32 -20.50
CA HIS A 24 6.76 -5.24 -21.12
C HIS A 24 7.53 -4.39 -20.10
N ASP A 25 7.33 -4.63 -18.80
CA ASP A 25 8.01 -3.87 -17.77
C ASP A 25 9.49 -4.25 -17.74
N THR A 26 10.35 -3.26 -17.73
CA THR A 26 11.79 -3.48 -17.62
C THR A 26 12.21 -3.65 -16.17
N GLU A 27 13.28 -4.42 -15.92
CA GLU A 27 13.86 -4.50 -14.58
C GLU A 27 14.27 -3.12 -14.04
N ALA A 28 14.70 -2.20 -14.92
CA ALA A 28 15.07 -0.85 -14.54
C ALA A 28 13.87 -0.05 -13.98
N GLU A 29 12.69 -0.15 -14.61
CA GLU A 29 11.47 0.53 -14.15
C GLU A 29 10.97 -0.06 -12.82
N LEU A 30 10.97 -1.39 -12.70
CA LEU A 30 10.56 -2.08 -11.47
C LEU A 30 11.49 -1.73 -10.30
N ASN A 31 12.80 -1.76 -10.54
CA ASN A 31 13.80 -1.41 -9.53
C ASN A 31 13.72 0.07 -9.16
N TYR A 32 13.43 0.96 -10.11
CA TYR A 32 13.22 2.37 -9.82
C TYR A 32 12.05 2.58 -8.85
N LEU A 33 10.90 1.94 -9.11
CA LEU A 33 9.73 2.02 -8.22
C LEU A 33 9.98 1.40 -6.85
N LYS A 34 10.65 0.23 -6.81
CA LYS A 34 11.00 -0.43 -5.54
C LYS A 34 11.96 0.43 -4.72
N THR A 35 13.01 0.95 -5.34
CA THR A 35 13.98 1.86 -4.71
C THR A 35 13.30 3.13 -4.19
N TRP A 36 12.39 3.71 -4.98
CA TRP A 36 11.63 4.88 -4.54
C TRP A 36 10.79 4.57 -3.29
N CYS A 37 10.14 3.41 -3.24
CA CYS A 37 9.39 3.00 -2.04
C CYS A 37 10.32 2.82 -0.83
N GLU A 38 11.45 2.14 -1.00
CA GLU A 38 12.44 1.93 0.07
C GLU A 38 13.00 3.26 0.61
N GLN A 39 13.38 4.19 -0.28
CA GLN A 39 13.88 5.52 0.10
C GLN A 39 12.86 6.35 0.88
N ASN A 40 11.56 6.12 0.65
CA ASN A 40 10.47 6.80 1.35
C ASN A 40 9.89 5.97 2.51
N ASN A 41 10.56 4.88 2.92
CA ASN A 41 10.13 3.99 3.98
C ASN A 41 8.72 3.40 3.76
N HIS A 42 8.42 3.03 2.52
CA HIS A 42 7.18 2.38 2.15
C HIS A 42 7.44 0.90 1.87
N PRO A 43 6.84 -0.04 2.62
CA PRO A 43 6.97 -1.46 2.36
C PRO A 43 6.38 -1.77 0.97
N CYS A 44 7.18 -2.44 0.14
CA CYS A 44 6.86 -2.62 -1.26
C CYS A 44 7.43 -3.94 -1.79
N GLU A 45 6.62 -4.70 -2.53
CA GLU A 45 7.06 -5.92 -3.20
C GLU A 45 6.61 -5.99 -4.65
N ILE A 46 7.47 -6.56 -5.49
CA ILE A 46 7.15 -6.88 -6.87
C ILE A 46 6.38 -8.20 -6.89
N ALA A 47 5.26 -8.22 -7.60
CA ALA A 47 4.37 -9.36 -7.68
C ALA A 47 4.21 -9.82 -9.14
N ASN A 48 4.56 -11.07 -9.41
CA ASN A 48 4.56 -11.68 -10.75
C ASN A 48 3.42 -12.68 -10.90
N VAL A 49 2.25 -12.32 -10.37
CA VAL A 49 1.09 -13.22 -10.26
C VAL A 49 0.58 -13.64 -11.63
N TRP A 50 0.69 -12.76 -12.61
CA TRP A 50 0.26 -13.04 -13.98
C TRP A 50 1.04 -14.20 -14.62
N LEU A 51 2.36 -14.31 -14.36
CA LEU A 51 3.20 -15.37 -14.89
C LEU A 51 3.21 -16.62 -14.00
N ASN A 52 3.30 -16.44 -12.68
CA ASN A 52 3.64 -17.51 -11.73
C ASN A 52 2.48 -17.87 -10.78
N GLY A 53 1.29 -17.32 -11.00
CA GLY A 53 0.14 -17.49 -10.11
C GLY A 53 0.48 -17.09 -8.67
N GLY A 54 -0.05 -17.81 -7.69
CA GLY A 54 0.19 -17.52 -6.27
C GLY A 54 1.67 -17.54 -5.86
N ALA A 55 2.53 -18.29 -6.57
CA ALA A 55 3.97 -18.30 -6.28
C ALA A 55 4.62 -16.94 -6.57
N GLY A 56 4.08 -16.18 -7.52
CA GLY A 56 4.54 -14.84 -7.86
C GLY A 56 4.19 -13.75 -6.84
N ALA A 57 3.44 -14.07 -5.78
CA ALA A 57 3.08 -13.13 -4.70
C ALA A 57 3.59 -13.58 -3.33
N LYS A 58 4.48 -14.58 -3.24
CA LYS A 58 4.95 -15.10 -1.95
C LYS A 58 5.62 -14.04 -1.09
N ASP A 59 6.50 -13.23 -1.69
CA ASP A 59 7.21 -12.18 -0.96
C ASP A 59 6.24 -11.09 -0.48
N LEU A 60 5.31 -10.67 -1.36
CA LEU A 60 4.21 -9.77 -0.99
C LEU A 60 3.41 -10.32 0.20
N ALA A 61 3.03 -11.60 0.17
CA ALA A 61 2.28 -12.23 1.25
C ALA A 61 3.07 -12.28 2.57
N ASN A 62 4.36 -12.64 2.51
CA ASN A 62 5.23 -12.66 3.69
C ASN A 62 5.37 -11.26 4.30
N THR A 63 5.53 -10.22 3.48
CA THR A 63 5.62 -8.83 3.94
C THR A 63 4.30 -8.37 4.57
N VAL A 64 3.15 -8.73 3.98
CA VAL A 64 1.83 -8.44 4.56
C VAL A 64 1.67 -9.10 5.94
N VAL A 65 1.96 -10.40 6.06
CA VAL A 65 1.86 -11.12 7.34
C VAL A 65 2.79 -10.51 8.38
N SER A 66 4.05 -10.24 8.02
CA SER A 66 5.03 -9.64 8.92
C SER A 66 4.58 -8.28 9.45
N LEU A 67 3.97 -7.44 8.61
CA LEU A 67 3.44 -6.16 9.05
C LEU A 67 2.21 -6.31 9.95
N ILE A 68 1.33 -7.27 9.65
CA ILE A 68 0.17 -7.57 10.51
C ILE A 68 0.65 -8.00 11.90
N GLU A 69 1.64 -8.89 11.98
CA GLU A 69 2.18 -9.38 13.26
C GLU A 69 2.96 -8.32 14.04
N ALA A 70 3.66 -7.41 13.36
CA ALA A 70 4.50 -6.39 13.98
C ALA A 70 3.79 -5.09 14.37
N ASN A 71 2.51 -4.91 14.01
CA ASN A 71 1.79 -3.66 14.24
C ASN A 71 0.64 -3.80 15.24
N GLU A 72 0.40 -2.74 16.01
CA GLU A 72 -0.73 -2.63 16.95
C GLU A 72 -1.75 -1.58 16.47
N LYS A 73 -1.68 -1.16 15.20
CA LYS A 73 -2.52 -0.07 14.70
C LYS A 73 -3.98 -0.50 14.64
N THR A 74 -4.85 0.42 15.02
CA THR A 74 -6.30 0.23 14.96
C THR A 74 -6.90 1.20 13.95
N PHE A 75 -7.72 0.66 13.05
CA PHE A 75 -8.45 1.42 12.04
C PHE A 75 -9.19 2.61 12.65
N THR A 76 -9.03 3.77 12.02
CA THR A 76 -9.73 5.00 12.40
C THR A 76 -10.43 5.58 11.18
N HIS A 77 -11.70 5.95 11.33
CA HIS A 77 -12.44 6.67 10.28
C HIS A 77 -11.90 8.10 10.12
N LEU A 78 -11.91 8.64 8.91
CA LEU A 78 -11.46 10.02 8.63
C LEU A 78 -12.28 11.09 9.35
N TYR A 79 -13.55 10.80 9.66
CA TYR A 79 -14.50 11.72 10.27
C TYR A 79 -15.42 10.98 11.23
N ASN A 80 -16.03 11.72 12.16
CA ASN A 80 -17.05 11.20 13.07
C ASN A 80 -18.44 11.25 12.42
N ARG A 81 -19.25 10.21 12.63
CA ARG A 81 -20.64 10.13 12.14
C ARG A 81 -21.52 11.28 12.61
N GLU A 82 -21.22 11.89 13.76
CA GLU A 82 -22.00 13.00 14.33
C GLU A 82 -21.66 14.38 13.72
N GLN A 83 -20.62 14.50 12.88
CA GLN A 83 -20.29 15.75 12.20
C GLN A 83 -21.35 16.14 11.16
N SER A 84 -21.38 17.43 10.79
CA SER A 84 -22.27 17.96 9.74
C SER A 84 -22.01 17.29 8.39
N LEU A 85 -22.96 17.38 7.45
CA LEU A 85 -22.77 16.80 6.12
C LEU A 85 -21.65 17.54 5.37
N GLU A 86 -21.60 18.86 5.54
CA GLU A 86 -20.61 19.75 4.96
C GLU A 86 -19.19 19.39 5.43
N ASP A 87 -18.99 19.19 6.74
CA ASP A 87 -17.68 18.83 7.29
C ASP A 87 -17.21 17.45 6.79
N LYS A 88 -18.14 16.50 6.63
CA LYS A 88 -17.81 15.17 6.07
C LYS A 88 -17.34 15.26 4.63
N ILE A 89 -17.99 16.09 3.81
CA ILE A 89 -17.59 16.34 2.42
C ILE A 89 -16.22 17.02 2.39
N LEU A 90 -16.02 18.06 3.19
CA LEU A 90 -14.75 18.79 3.27
C LEU A 90 -13.59 17.94 3.79
N THR A 91 -13.86 16.95 4.65
CA THR A 91 -12.83 16.01 5.13
C THR A 91 -12.34 15.06 4.03
N ILE A 92 -13.20 14.75 3.05
CA ILE A 92 -12.86 13.85 1.93
C ILE A 92 -12.21 14.63 0.76
N ALA A 93 -12.62 15.87 0.54
CA ALA A 93 -12.23 16.72 -0.58
C ALA A 93 -10.73 17.11 -0.56
#